data_AF-W9NQ75-F1
#
_entry.id   AF-W9NQ75-F1
#
_cell.length_a   1.000
_cell.length_b   1.000
_cell.length_c   1.000
_cell.angle_alpha   90.00
_cell.angle_beta   90.00
_cell.angle_gamma   90.00
#
_symmetry.space_group_name_H-M   'P 1'
#
loop_
_entity.id
_entity.type
_entity.pdbx_description
1 polymer ?
#
loop_
_entity_poly.entity_id
_entity_poly.type
_entity_poly.pdbx_seq_one_letter_code
_entity_poly.pdbx_strand_id
1 'polypeptide(L)'
;MSRTKWRGNLWLRMDPHDGKAYIQNTIYYWFLKEGQHVPPVWECNIETTHLLDALPGPLICAEELFVSDSATESHYRRGNRKNKGAERVGAIQVDVSLLRDEGLTTPEEDPTNKAGKKVGARHYKITLKMRMRL
;
A
#
# COMPACT_ATOMS: atom_id res chain seq x y z
N MET A 1 19.37 27.44 -1.68
CA MET A 1 18.72 27.02 -0.42
C MET A 1 18.87 25.51 -0.26
N SER A 2 19.29 25.10 0.94
CA SER A 2 19.84 23.80 1.35
C SER A 2 19.06 22.57 0.88
N ARG A 3 19.74 21.65 0.16
CA ARG A 3 19.30 20.27 -0.05
C ARG A 3 19.76 19.41 1.14
N THR A 4 18.87 19.18 2.10
CA THR A 4 19.12 18.24 3.19
C THR A 4 19.26 16.83 2.61
N LYS A 5 20.46 16.27 2.77
CA LYS A 5 20.88 14.94 2.32
C LYS A 5 20.29 13.90 3.26
N TRP A 6 19.18 13.27 2.88
CA TRP A 6 18.62 12.11 3.58
C TRP A 6 19.50 10.87 3.29
N ARG A 7 20.24 10.41 4.31
CA ARG A 7 21.08 9.21 4.26
C ARG A 7 20.25 7.95 4.45
N GLY A 8 19.61 7.50 3.38
CA GLY A 8 19.01 6.18 3.29
C GLY A 8 18.71 5.89 1.83
N ASN A 9 19.21 4.77 1.30
CA ASN A 9 18.96 4.33 -0.08
C ASN A 9 17.50 3.88 -0.23
N LEU A 10 16.57 4.82 -0.13
CA LEU A 10 15.15 4.66 -0.38
C LEU A 10 14.96 4.92 -1.88
N TRP A 11 14.96 3.86 -2.69
CA TRP A 11 14.69 4.04 -4.10
C TRP A 11 13.23 4.44 -4.27
N LEU A 12 13.00 5.68 -4.65
CA LEU A 12 11.68 6.13 -5.06
C LEU A 12 11.39 5.55 -6.45
N ARG A 13 10.21 4.97 -6.63
CA ARG A 13 9.73 4.57 -7.96
C ARG A 13 8.54 5.44 -8.32
N MET A 14 8.55 5.90 -9.57
CA MET A 14 7.42 6.60 -10.15
C MET A 14 6.30 5.59 -10.35
N ASP A 15 5.13 5.90 -9.81
CA ASP A 15 3.94 5.11 -9.99
C ASP A 15 3.34 5.35 -11.39
N PRO A 16 2.97 4.30 -12.14
CA PRO A 16 2.48 4.42 -13.50
C PRO A 16 1.06 5.03 -13.58
N HIS A 17 0.30 5.00 -12.48
CA HIS A 17 -1.07 5.51 -12.44
C HIS A 17 -1.09 7.00 -12.22
N ASP A 18 -0.38 7.53 -11.22
CA ASP A 18 -0.47 8.95 -10.86
C ASP A 18 0.80 9.77 -11.13
N GLY A 19 1.88 9.11 -11.55
CA GLY A 19 3.14 9.77 -11.84
C GLY A 19 3.80 10.40 -10.61
N LYS A 20 3.51 9.92 -9.40
CA LYS A 20 4.18 10.34 -8.16
C LYS A 20 5.20 9.30 -7.70
N ALA A 21 6.15 9.76 -6.90
CA ALA A 21 7.23 8.96 -6.39
C ALA A 21 6.85 8.28 -5.06
N TYR A 22 6.82 6.94 -5.05
CA TYR A 22 6.52 6.13 -3.86
C TYR A 22 7.67 5.19 -3.50
N ILE A 23 7.71 4.80 -2.23
CA ILE A 23 8.54 3.69 -1.77
C ILE A 23 7.73 2.41 -1.95
N GLN A 24 8.07 1.62 -2.96
CA GLN A 24 7.38 0.36 -3.24
C GLN A 24 7.83 -0.77 -2.31
N ASN A 25 6.99 -1.81 -2.19
CA ASN A 25 7.25 -3.05 -1.45
C ASN A 25 7.65 -2.82 0.01
N THR A 26 6.95 -1.87 0.66
CA THR A 26 7.10 -1.60 2.08
C THR A 26 6.20 -2.52 2.89
N ILE A 27 6.66 -2.90 4.07
CA ILE A 27 5.79 -3.55 5.06
C ILE A 27 5.11 -2.42 5.83
N TYR A 28 3.85 -2.16 5.51
CA TYR A 28 3.11 -1.05 6.11
C TYR A 28 2.65 -1.37 7.54
N TYR A 29 2.30 -2.63 7.83
CA TYR A 29 1.83 -3.07 9.13
C TYR A 29 2.48 -4.38 9.56
N TRP A 30 2.97 -4.43 10.80
CA TRP A 30 3.41 -5.66 11.46
C TRP A 30 2.28 -6.19 12.32
N PHE A 31 1.85 -7.43 12.09
CA PHE A 31 0.71 -8.00 12.80
C PHE A 31 1.07 -8.52 14.20
N LEU A 32 2.27 -9.09 14.34
CA LEU A 32 2.76 -9.65 15.59
C LEU A 32 4.27 -9.45 15.67
N LYS A 33 4.75 -8.95 16.81
CA LYS A 33 6.17 -8.86 17.14
C LYS A 33 6.48 -9.75 18.34
N GLU A 34 7.66 -10.36 18.35
CA GLU A 34 8.12 -11.13 19.51
C GLU A 34 8.13 -10.24 20.77
N GLY A 35 7.63 -10.79 21.88
CA GLY A 35 7.51 -10.08 23.16
C GLY A 35 6.32 -9.12 23.26
N GLN A 36 5.53 -8.94 22.19
CA GLN A 36 4.31 -8.15 22.26
C GLN A 36 3.20 -8.95 22.94
N HIS A 37 2.66 -8.43 24.05
CA HIS A 37 1.46 -8.99 24.67
C HIS A 37 0.24 -8.62 23.82
N VAL A 38 -0.38 -9.64 23.22
CA VAL A 38 -1.54 -9.48 22.35
C VAL A 38 -2.78 -9.95 23.11
N PRO A 39 -3.82 -9.10 23.26
CA PRO A 39 -5.06 -9.52 23.89
C PRO A 39 -5.71 -10.69 23.11
N PRO A 40 -6.52 -11.54 23.76
CA PRO A 40 -7.19 -12.67 23.10
C PRO A 40 -8.07 -12.28 21.90
N VAL A 41 -8.49 -11.01 21.87
CA VAL A 41 -9.11 -10.36 20.72
C VAL A 41 -8.25 -9.16 20.37
N TRP A 42 -7.60 -9.20 19.23
CA TRP A 42 -6.80 -8.08 18.75
C TRP A 42 -7.55 -7.35 17.65
N GLU A 43 -7.68 -6.03 17.79
CA GLU A 43 -8.34 -5.19 16.80
C GLU A 43 -7.37 -4.17 16.23
N CYS A 44 -7.40 -3.99 14.90
CA CYS A 44 -6.70 -2.90 14.24
C CYS A 44 -7.57 -2.25 13.17
N ASN A 45 -7.31 -0.96 12.95
CA ASN A 45 -7.90 -0.19 11.87
C ASN A 45 -6.80 0.14 10.87
N ILE A 46 -7.00 -0.22 9.62
CA ILE A 46 -6.05 0.02 8.53
C ILE A 46 -6.77 0.83 7.46
N GLU A 47 -6.16 1.95 7.08
CA GLU A 47 -6.59 2.74 5.93
C GLU A 47 -5.54 2.60 4.84
N THR A 48 -5.93 2.05 3.69
CA THR A 48 -5.05 1.87 2.53
C THR A 48 -5.67 2.45 1.28
N THR A 49 -4.82 2.89 0.34
CA THR A 49 -5.27 3.40 -0.95
C THR A 49 -4.63 2.60 -2.06
N HIS A 50 -5.46 2.10 -2.97
CA HIS A 50 -5.07 1.32 -4.13
C HIS A 50 -5.27 2.14 -5.40
N LEU A 51 -4.26 2.13 -6.26
CA LEU A 51 -4.35 2.62 -7.63
C LEU A 51 -4.46 1.39 -8.54
N LEU A 52 -5.59 1.26 -9.23
CA LEU A 52 -5.92 0.08 -10.04
C LEU A 52 -6.10 0.49 -11.49
N ASP A 53 -5.55 -0.29 -12.41
CA ASP A 53 -5.74 -0.05 -13.84
C ASP A 53 -7.23 0.02 -14.21
N ALA A 54 -7.62 1.02 -15.01
CA ALA A 54 -8.98 1.11 -15.55
C ALA A 54 -9.15 0.25 -16.82
N LEU A 55 -8.57 -0.95 -16.80
CA LEU A 55 -8.66 -1.96 -17.86
C LEU A 55 -9.83 -2.92 -17.59
N PRO A 56 -10.35 -3.62 -18.62
CA PRO A 56 -11.33 -4.68 -18.41
C PRO A 56 -10.78 -5.76 -17.48
N GLY A 57 -11.54 -6.13 -16.44
CA GLY A 57 -11.14 -7.14 -15.45
C GLY A 57 -11.67 -6.84 -14.04
N PRO A 58 -11.41 -7.73 -13.07
CA PRO A 58 -11.79 -7.50 -11.68
C PRO A 58 -10.92 -6.40 -11.05
N LEU A 59 -11.54 -5.57 -10.21
CA LEU A 59 -10.83 -4.59 -9.38
C LEU A 59 -10.53 -5.23 -8.02
N ILE A 60 -9.31 -5.73 -7.84
CA ILE A 60 -8.91 -6.40 -6.61
C ILE A 60 -7.99 -5.50 -5.79
N CYS A 61 -8.39 -5.19 -4.56
CA CYS A 61 -7.54 -4.61 -3.54
C CYS A 61 -6.97 -5.73 -2.66
N ALA A 62 -5.65 -5.76 -2.46
CA ALA A 62 -5.00 -6.79 -1.68
C ALA A 62 -4.07 -6.21 -0.61
N GLU A 63 -4.25 -6.65 0.64
CA GLU A 63 -3.34 -6.35 1.75
C GLU A 63 -2.57 -7.60 2.15
N GLU A 64 -1.25 -7.52 2.15
CA GLU A 64 -0.39 -8.62 2.55
C GLU A 64 -0.09 -8.58 4.06
N LEU A 65 -0.20 -9.74 4.70
CA LEU A 65 0.05 -9.91 6.13
C LEU A 65 1.45 -10.50 6.34
N PHE A 66 2.25 -9.83 7.16
CA PHE A 66 3.60 -10.26 7.51
C PHE A 66 3.78 -10.45 9.02
N VAL A 67 4.56 -11.46 9.40
CA VAL A 67 5.04 -11.70 10.77
C VAL A 67 6.56 -11.71 10.80
N SER A 68 7.15 -11.40 11.94
CA SER A 68 8.59 -11.54 12.16
C SER A 68 8.89 -11.59 13.66
N ASP A 69 9.89 -12.39 14.00
CA ASP A 69 10.50 -12.43 15.33
C ASP A 69 11.36 -11.18 15.60
N SER A 70 12.07 -10.71 14.58
CA SER A 70 13.20 -9.80 14.70
C SER A 70 12.99 -8.44 14.05
N ALA A 71 11.90 -8.25 13.30
CA ALA A 71 11.63 -6.99 12.63
C ALA A 71 11.11 -5.91 13.59
N THR A 72 11.71 -4.73 13.50
CA THR A 72 11.52 -3.69 14.52
C THR A 72 10.64 -2.54 14.06
N GLU A 73 10.52 -2.25 12.76
CA GLU A 73 9.90 -1.01 12.27
C GLU A 73 9.03 -1.21 11.01
N SER A 74 7.93 -0.47 10.92
CA SER A 74 7.07 -0.40 9.73
C SER A 74 7.62 0.57 8.68
N HIS A 75 7.07 0.56 7.47
CA HIS A 75 7.35 1.47 6.34
C HIS A 75 8.73 1.32 5.69
N TYR A 76 9.53 0.35 6.12
CA TYR A 76 10.72 -0.05 5.36
C TYR A 76 10.36 -1.07 4.29
N ARG A 77 11.19 -1.11 3.26
CA ARG A 77 11.13 -2.16 2.23
C ARG A 77 11.31 -3.53 2.87
N ARG A 78 10.62 -4.54 2.34
CA ARG A 78 10.76 -5.94 2.79
C ARG A 78 12.23 -6.41 2.85
N GLY A 79 13.06 -6.03 1.86
CA GLY A 79 14.48 -6.38 1.83
C GLY A 79 15.40 -5.52 2.71
N ASN A 80 14.88 -4.54 3.46
CA ASN A 80 15.70 -3.73 4.36
C ASN A 80 16.14 -4.58 5.57
N ARG A 81 17.35 -4.35 6.08
CA ARG A 81 17.85 -5.01 7.30
C ARG A 81 16.89 -4.90 8.49
N LYS A 82 16.14 -3.79 8.59
CA LYS A 82 15.11 -3.57 9.63
C LYS A 82 13.89 -4.48 9.53
N ASN A 83 13.69 -5.10 8.36
CA ASN A 83 12.60 -6.03 8.06
C ASN A 83 13.15 -7.44 7.75
N LYS A 84 14.40 -7.73 8.11
CA LYS A 84 14.96 -9.09 7.97
C LYS A 84 14.13 -10.03 8.85
N GLY A 85 13.81 -11.22 8.33
CA GLY A 85 12.95 -12.17 9.04
C GLY A 85 11.45 -11.96 8.82
N ALA A 86 11.05 -11.07 7.90
CA ALA A 86 9.66 -10.94 7.47
C ALA A 86 9.19 -12.19 6.71
N GLU A 87 8.14 -12.84 7.21
CA GLU A 87 7.45 -13.93 6.52
C GLU A 87 6.01 -13.53 6.18
N ARG A 88 5.60 -13.79 4.93
CA ARG A 88 4.22 -13.56 4.49
C ARG A 88 3.34 -14.69 4.99
N VAL A 89 2.37 -14.39 5.84
CA VAL A 89 1.46 -15.39 6.44
C VAL A 89 0.10 -15.44 5.78
N GLY A 90 -0.25 -14.42 5.00
CA GLY A 90 -1.55 -14.37 4.33
C GLY A 90 -1.77 -13.08 3.56
N ALA A 91 -2.99 -12.94 3.05
CA ALA A 91 -3.46 -11.72 2.45
C ALA A 91 -4.97 -11.57 2.64
N ILE A 92 -5.43 -10.34 2.77
CA ILE A 92 -6.84 -9.98 2.62
C ILE A 92 -7.02 -9.51 1.19
N GLN A 93 -7.92 -10.14 0.44
CA GLN A 93 -8.27 -9.73 -0.91
C GLN A 93 -9.74 -9.34 -0.95
N VAL A 94 -10.01 -8.17 -1.50
CA VAL A 94 -11.36 -7.63 -1.64
C VAL A 94 -11.59 -7.31 -3.11
N ASP A 95 -12.60 -7.97 -3.70
CA ASP A 95 -13.10 -7.60 -5.02
C ASP A 95 -14.05 -6.41 -4.87
N VAL A 96 -13.63 -5.28 -5.41
CA VAL A 96 -14.39 -4.02 -5.37
C VAL A 96 -14.99 -3.67 -6.72
N SER A 97 -15.10 -4.64 -7.63
CA SER A 97 -15.70 -4.45 -8.97
C SER A 97 -17.12 -3.89 -8.91
N LEU A 98 -17.88 -4.22 -7.85
CA LEU A 98 -19.21 -3.68 -7.60
C LEU A 98 -19.24 -2.15 -7.60
N LEU A 99 -18.17 -1.49 -7.12
CA LEU A 99 -18.10 -0.03 -7.10
C LEU A 99 -18.13 0.54 -8.51
N ARG A 100 -17.45 -0.13 -9.46
CA ARG A 100 -17.49 0.25 -10.86
C ARG A 100 -18.85 -0.10 -11.47
N ASP A 101 -19.32 -1.32 -11.25
CA ASP A 101 -20.49 -1.86 -11.92
C ASP A 101 -21.78 -1.11 -11.53
N GLU A 102 -21.84 -0.60 -10.30
CA GLU A 102 -22.93 0.24 -9.79
C GLU A 102 -22.70 1.75 -10.01
N GLY A 103 -21.58 2.13 -10.64
CA GLY A 103 -21.26 3.55 -10.90
C GLY A 103 -20.93 4.37 -9.63
N LEU A 104 -20.55 3.71 -8.54
CA LEU A 104 -20.16 4.32 -7.27
C LEU A 104 -18.74 4.87 -7.27
N THR A 105 -17.95 4.53 -8.29
CA THR A 105 -16.62 5.08 -8.52
C THR A 105 -16.43 5.44 -9.99
N THR A 106 -15.66 6.49 -10.23
CA THR A 106 -15.20 6.87 -11.58
C THR A 106 -13.68 6.83 -11.64
N PRO A 107 -13.09 6.42 -12.77
CA PRO A 107 -11.63 6.46 -12.92
C PRO A 107 -11.13 7.91 -12.99
N GLU A 108 -9.91 8.13 -12.52
CA GLU A 108 -9.16 9.36 -12.78
C GLU A 108 -8.64 9.31 -14.22
N GLU A 109 -9.04 10.31 -15.02
CA GLU A 109 -8.62 10.45 -16.42
C GLU A 109 -7.33 11.26 -16.51
N ASP A 110 -6.41 10.82 -17.38
CA ASP A 110 -5.18 11.52 -17.78
C ASP A 110 -4.48 12.34 -16.69
N PRO A 111 -3.97 11.72 -15.62
CA PRO A 111 -3.33 12.44 -14.52
C PRO A 111 -2.17 13.29 -15.03
N THR A 112 -2.24 14.60 -14.75
CA THR A 112 -1.26 15.59 -15.18
C THR A 112 -0.45 16.15 -14.00
N ASN A 113 0.80 16.49 -14.24
CA ASN A 113 1.59 17.24 -13.27
C ASN A 113 1.22 18.74 -13.28
N LYS A 114 1.88 19.53 -12.41
CA LYS A 114 1.68 20.99 -12.31
C LYS A 114 1.96 21.76 -13.61
N ALA A 115 2.65 21.16 -14.57
CA ALA A 115 2.94 21.75 -15.88
C ALA A 115 1.94 21.30 -16.96
N GLY A 116 0.87 20.60 -16.59
CA GLY A 116 -0.15 20.08 -17.53
C GLY A 116 0.32 18.90 -18.37
N LYS A 117 1.51 18.35 -18.11
CA LYS A 117 2.01 17.17 -18.83
C LYS A 117 1.37 15.92 -18.23
N LYS A 118 0.85 15.03 -19.08
CA LYS A 118 0.40 13.69 -18.69
C LYS A 118 1.56 12.92 -18.03
N VAL A 119 1.31 12.40 -16.83
CA VAL A 119 2.30 11.69 -16.02
C VAL A 119 1.88 10.29 -15.59
N GLY A 120 0.66 9.87 -15.91
CA GLY A 120 0.21 8.51 -15.63
C GLY A 120 -0.92 8.03 -16.55
N ALA A 121 -1.40 6.83 -16.25
CA ALA A 121 -2.47 6.17 -16.98
C ALA A 121 -3.82 6.31 -16.27
N ARG A 122 -4.90 6.10 -17.02
CA ARG A 122 -6.27 6.04 -16.50
C ARG A 122 -6.39 4.93 -15.46
N HIS A 123 -6.90 5.26 -14.28
CA HIS A 123 -6.93 4.33 -13.15
C HIS A 123 -8.07 4.62 -12.18
N TYR A 124 -8.47 3.63 -11.40
CA TYR A 124 -9.31 3.83 -10.22
C TYR A 124 -8.44 4.09 -9.00
N LYS A 125 -8.91 4.99 -8.14
CA LYS A 125 -8.32 5.25 -6.83
C LYS A 125 -9.31 4.87 -5.75
N ILE A 126 -9.04 3.77 -5.06
CA ILE A 126 -9.93 3.22 -4.05
C ILE A 126 -9.26 3.27 -2.69
N THR A 127 -9.91 3.91 -1.72
CA THR A 127 -9.46 3.92 -0.33
C THR A 127 -10.31 2.95 0.49
N LEU A 128 -9.66 1.94 1.07
CA LEU A 128 -10.30 0.97 1.96
C LEU A 128 -10.04 1.35 3.41
N LYS A 129 -11.10 1.31 4.22
CA LYS A 129 -11.02 1.38 5.67
C LYS A 129 -11.39 0.01 6.22
N MET A 130 -10.39 -0.72 6.68
CA MET A 130 -10.53 -2.09 7.18
C MET A 130 -10.44 -2.09 8.70
N ARG A 131 -11.40 -2.74 9.35
CA ARG A 131 -11.30 -3.11 10.77
C ARG A 131 -11.08 -4.61 10.83
N MET A 132 -9.90 -5.02 11.27
CA MET A 132 -9.57 -6.42 11.47
C MET A 132 -9.75 -6.76 12.94
N ARG A 133 -10.39 -7.91 13.20
CA ARG A 133 -10.51 -8.50 14.52
C ARG A 133 -10.00 -9.93 14.43
N LEU A 134 -8.89 -10.21 15.09
CA LEU A 134 -8.23 -11.52 15.17
C LEU A 134 -8.49 -12.15 16.54
#